data_AF-A0A9E1SC30-F1
#
_entry.id   AF-A0A9E1SC30-F1
#
_cell.length_a   1.000
_cell.length_b   1.000
_cell.length_c   1.000
_cell.angle_alpha   90.00
_cell.angle_beta   90.00
_cell.angle_gamma   90.00
#
_symmetry.space_group_name_H-M   'P 1'
#
loop_
_entity.id
_entity.type
_entity.pdbx_description
1 polymer ?
#
loop_
_entity_poly.entity_id
_entity_poly.type
_entity_poly.pdbx_seq_one_letter_code
_entity_poly.pdbx_strand_id
1 'polypeptide(L)'
;MNINQSIDKPINRGWIRKKIGREYYIFKRYLDWITQKKEWTKISKNSNLKIEVKHHKSMILRPLKDVDMYLQENKRTNLRIAINKLNDTLIKPGQTFSLWKQVGRP
;
A
#
# COMPACT_ATOMS: atom_id res chain seq x y z
N MET A 1 -21.11 23.30 -5.23
CA MET A 1 -20.62 21.90 -5.35
C MET A 1 -21.58 21.01 -4.57
N ASN A 2 -22.27 20.07 -5.23
CA ASN A 2 -23.23 19.17 -4.59
C ASN A 2 -22.50 18.16 -3.68
N ILE A 3 -22.68 18.28 -2.37
CA ILE A 3 -22.05 17.43 -1.33
C ILE A 3 -22.88 16.14 -1.07
N ASN A 4 -23.94 15.90 -1.83
CA ASN A 4 -24.83 14.74 -1.68
C ASN A 4 -24.42 13.55 -2.55
N GLN A 5 -23.15 13.13 -2.52
CA GLN A 5 -22.79 11.80 -3.01
C GLN A 5 -23.03 10.78 -1.90
N SER A 6 -24.16 10.09 -1.93
CA SER A 6 -24.41 8.93 -1.09
C SER A 6 -23.39 7.85 -1.43
N ILE A 7 -22.54 7.48 -0.48
CA ILE A 7 -21.61 6.37 -0.65
C ILE A 7 -22.44 5.09 -0.77
N ASP A 8 -22.37 4.44 -1.93
CA ASP A 8 -23.08 3.19 -2.17
C ASP A 8 -22.66 2.12 -1.15
N LYS A 9 -23.65 1.46 -0.55
CA LYS A 9 -23.40 0.39 0.41
C LYS A 9 -22.71 -0.79 -0.29
N PRO A 10 -21.76 -1.47 0.36
CA PRO A 10 -21.10 -2.62 -0.21
C PRO A 10 -22.13 -3.74 -0.46
N ILE A 11 -22.14 -4.25 -1.71
CA ILE A 11 -23.03 -5.34 -2.10
C ILE A 11 -22.70 -6.58 -1.26
N ASN A 12 -23.71 -7.19 -0.63
CA ASN A 12 -23.50 -8.43 0.10
C ASN A 12 -23.28 -9.59 -0.89
N ARG A 13 -22.21 -10.35 -0.68
CA ARG A 13 -21.81 -11.48 -1.54
C ARG A 13 -21.54 -12.70 -0.67
N GLY A 14 -21.90 -13.88 -1.16
CA GLY A 14 -21.60 -15.14 -0.49
C GLY A 14 -20.09 -15.34 -0.25
N TRP A 15 -19.74 -16.07 0.80
CA TRP A 15 -18.34 -16.26 1.24
C TRP A 15 -17.44 -16.84 0.14
N ILE A 16 -17.94 -17.83 -0.62
CA ILE A 16 -17.21 -18.46 -1.74
C ILE A 16 -16.87 -17.42 -2.82
N ARG A 17 -17.87 -16.62 -3.23
CA ARG A 17 -17.73 -15.54 -4.22
C ARG A 17 -16.70 -14.50 -3.77
N LYS A 18 -16.70 -14.12 -2.50
CA LYS A 18 -15.73 -13.18 -1.92
C LYS A 18 -14.31 -13.75 -1.95
N LYS A 19 -14.14 -15.02 -1.54
CA LYS A 19 -12.82 -15.69 -1.50
C LYS A 19 -12.25 -15.86 -2.91
N ILE A 20 -13.01 -16.44 -3.84
CA ILE A 20 -12.56 -16.66 -5.23
C ILE A 20 -12.32 -15.34 -5.94
N GLY A 21 -13.22 -14.36 -5.79
CA GLY A 21 -13.03 -13.04 -6.39
C GLY A 21 -11.73 -12.37 -5.91
N ARG A 22 -11.46 -12.42 -4.59
CA ARG A 22 -10.23 -11.89 -4.03
C ARG A 22 -9.01 -12.56 -4.64
N GLU A 23 -8.95 -13.89 -4.66
CA GLU A 23 -7.79 -14.61 -5.22
C GLU A 23 -7.63 -14.36 -6.73
N TYR A 24 -8.72 -14.30 -7.49
CA TYR A 24 -8.70 -13.97 -8.91
C TYR A 24 -8.06 -12.59 -9.16
N TYR A 25 -8.51 -11.54 -8.46
CA TYR A 25 -7.96 -10.20 -8.66
C TYR A 25 -6.53 -10.05 -8.15
N ILE A 26 -6.16 -10.77 -7.10
CA ILE A 26 -4.76 -10.84 -6.65
C ILE A 26 -3.90 -11.49 -7.74
N PHE A 27 -4.31 -12.65 -8.26
CA PHE A 27 -3.59 -13.36 -9.31
C PHE A 27 -3.48 -12.54 -10.61
N LYS A 28 -4.57 -11.92 -11.06
CA LYS A 28 -4.58 -11.01 -12.22
C LYS A 28 -3.52 -9.90 -12.06
N ARG A 29 -3.46 -9.28 -10.87
CA ARG A 29 -2.45 -8.24 -10.59
C ARG A 29 -1.02 -8.78 -10.63
N TYR A 30 -0.79 -10.00 -10.12
CA TYR A 30 0.53 -10.64 -10.23
C TYR A 30 0.92 -10.87 -11.68
N LEU A 31 -0.01 -11.33 -12.53
CA LEU A 31 0.23 -11.44 -13.97
C LEU A 31 0.58 -10.08 -14.57
N ASP A 32 -0.18 -9.04 -14.26
CA ASP A 32 0.10 -7.68 -14.74
C ASP A 32 1.52 -7.20 -14.37
N TRP A 33 2.03 -7.58 -13.19
CA TRP A 33 3.39 -7.22 -12.76
C TRP A 33 4.50 -7.98 -13.49
N ILE A 34 4.19 -9.15 -14.02
CA ILE A 34 5.12 -9.99 -14.78
C ILE A 34 5.09 -9.59 -16.26
N THR A 35 3.91 -9.32 -16.80
CA THR A 35 3.72 -8.98 -18.22
C THR A 35 4.14 -7.55 -18.55
N GLN A 36 4.14 -6.64 -17.58
CA GLN A 36 4.65 -5.29 -17.77
C GLN A 36 6.17 -5.28 -18.00
N LYS A 37 6.60 -4.72 -19.13
CA LYS A 37 8.01 -4.38 -19.44
C LYS A 37 8.48 -3.18 -18.61
N LYS A 38 8.42 -3.29 -17.28
CA LYS A 38 8.91 -2.28 -16.34
C LYS A 38 10.04 -2.88 -15.52
N GLU A 39 11.10 -2.11 -15.34
CA GLU A 39 12.09 -2.42 -14.32
C GLU A 39 11.55 -2.00 -12.96
N TRP A 40 11.39 -2.95 -12.05
CA TRP A 40 10.84 -2.69 -10.73
C TRP A 40 11.95 -2.43 -9.72
N THR A 41 11.67 -1.54 -8.78
CA THR A 41 12.59 -1.21 -7.68
C THR A 41 12.81 -2.41 -6.76
N LYS A 42 14.00 -2.47 -6.16
CA LYS A 42 14.39 -3.52 -5.22
C LYS A 42 14.86 -2.89 -3.91
N ILE A 43 14.67 -3.59 -2.80
CA ILE A 43 15.27 -3.22 -1.52
C ILE A 43 16.79 -3.33 -1.68
N SER A 44 17.51 -2.27 -1.32
CA SER A 44 18.97 -2.28 -1.29
C SER A 44 19.41 -2.23 0.16
N LYS A 45 20.08 -3.28 0.63
CA LYS A 45 20.61 -3.30 2.02
C LYS A 45 21.80 -2.35 2.22
N ASN A 46 22.26 -1.66 1.17
CA ASN A 46 23.55 -0.98 1.19
C ASN A 46 23.60 0.31 0.35
N SER A 47 22.56 1.15 0.42
CA SER A 47 22.62 2.49 -0.17
C SER A 47 23.10 3.50 0.89
N ASN A 48 24.41 3.66 1.03
CA ASN A 48 24.98 4.76 1.80
C ASN A 48 24.87 6.06 0.98
N LEU A 49 23.67 6.65 0.95
CA LEU A 49 23.41 7.92 0.30
C LEU A 49 23.97 9.04 1.18
N LYS A 50 25.04 9.69 0.73
CA LYS A 50 25.76 10.71 1.50
C LYS A 50 24.99 12.03 1.67
N ILE A 51 23.98 12.27 0.84
CA ILE A 51 23.27 13.55 0.74
C ILE A 51 21.78 13.30 0.91
N GLU A 52 21.19 13.94 1.91
CA GLU A 52 19.74 14.00 2.12
C GLU A 52 19.18 15.26 1.44
N VAL A 53 18.31 15.07 0.44
CA VAL A 53 17.67 16.19 -0.28
C VAL A 53 16.36 16.60 0.38
N LYS A 54 15.65 15.65 1.00
CA LYS A 54 14.32 15.88 1.57
C LYS A 54 14.03 14.91 2.72
N HIS A 55 13.66 15.48 3.86
CA HIS A 55 13.13 14.77 5.01
C HIS A 55 11.65 15.10 5.21
N HIS A 56 10.83 14.12 5.58
CA HIS A 56 9.47 14.39 6.07
C HIS A 56 9.08 13.43 7.20
N LYS A 57 8.48 13.99 8.26
CA LYS A 57 7.87 13.24 9.36
C LYS A 57 6.50 13.82 9.68
N SER A 58 5.52 12.95 9.87
CA SER A 58 4.16 13.32 10.25
C SER A 58 3.67 12.50 11.44
N MET A 59 2.72 13.05 12.20
CA MET A 59 2.06 12.33 13.29
C MET A 59 1.14 11.25 12.73
N ILE A 60 1.34 10.00 13.17
CA ILE A 60 0.55 8.85 12.72
C ILE A 60 -0.78 8.74 13.50
N LEU A 61 -0.73 8.96 14.82
CA LEU A 61 -1.87 8.84 15.72
C LEU A 61 -2.42 10.21 16.08
N ARG A 62 -3.73 10.39 15.86
CA ARG A 62 -4.48 11.58 16.26
C ARG A 62 -5.94 11.20 16.53
N PRO A 63 -6.57 11.71 17.61
CA PRO A 63 -8.01 11.55 17.80
C PRO A 63 -8.78 12.27 16.69
N LEU A 64 -9.69 11.54 16.04
CA LEU A 64 -10.60 12.08 15.04
C LEU A 64 -12.02 12.07 15.62
N LYS A 65 -12.82 13.06 15.21
CA LYS A 65 -14.23 13.13 15.58
C LYS A 65 -14.97 11.92 14.99
N ASP A 66 -15.81 11.28 15.80
CA ASP A 66 -16.68 10.16 15.40
C ASP A 66 -15.95 8.92 14.85
N VAL A 67 -14.67 8.73 15.21
CA VAL A 67 -13.87 7.57 14.80
C VAL A 67 -13.22 6.93 16.02
N ASP A 68 -13.39 5.61 16.16
CA ASP A 68 -12.74 4.82 17.21
C ASP A 68 -11.20 4.86 17.07
N MET A 69 -10.52 5.09 18.19
CA MET A 69 -9.06 5.10 18.28
C MET A 69 -8.44 3.77 17.83
N TYR A 70 -9.14 2.64 18.00
CA TYR A 70 -8.66 1.33 17.53
C TYR A 70 -8.36 1.32 16.01
N LEU A 71 -9.08 2.10 15.20
CA LEU A 71 -8.79 2.19 13.76
C LEU A 71 -7.47 2.90 13.48
N GLN A 72 -7.11 3.91 14.28
CA GLN A 72 -5.79 4.57 14.17
C GLN A 72 -4.67 3.62 14.62
N GLU A 73 -4.93 2.78 15.61
CA GLU A 73 -3.98 1.75 16.04
C GLU A 73 -3.75 0.69 14.95
N ASN A 74 -4.81 0.25 14.27
CA ASN A 74 -4.70 -0.65 13.11
C ASN A 74 -3.91 0.00 11.96
N LYS A 75 -4.11 1.31 11.73
CA LYS A 75 -3.32 2.06 10.76
C LYS A 75 -1.83 2.05 11.13
N ARG A 76 -1.48 2.30 12.40
CA ARG A 76 -0.10 2.21 12.89
C ARG A 76 0.50 0.82 12.65
N THR A 77 -0.25 -0.23 12.98
CA THR A 77 0.18 -1.61 12.78
C THR A 77 0.41 -1.94 11.30
N ASN A 78 -0.51 -1.54 10.42
CA ASN A 78 -0.38 -1.72 8.97
C ASN A 78 0.84 -0.99 8.42
N LEU A 79 1.08 0.26 8.85
CA LEU A 79 2.28 1.02 8.45
C LEU A 79 3.56 0.33 8.92
N ARG A 80 3.59 -0.20 10.16
CA ARG A 80 4.74 -0.96 10.67
C ARG A 80 5.04 -2.18 9.79
N ILE A 81 4.02 -2.95 9.41
CA ILE A 81 4.17 -4.13 8.54
C ILE A 81 4.68 -3.72 7.15
N ALA A 82 4.14 -2.63 6.60
CA ALA A 82 4.54 -2.13 5.29
C ALA A 82 5.99 -1.61 5.29
N ILE A 83 6.39 -0.82 6.29
CA ILE A 83 7.73 -0.23 6.39
C ILE A 83 8.82 -1.30 6.39
N ASN A 84 8.60 -2.44 7.06
CA ASN A 84 9.56 -3.56 7.06
C ASN A 84 9.92 -4.07 5.66
N LYS A 85 9.05 -3.85 4.66
CA LYS A 85 9.27 -4.23 3.26
C LYS A 85 9.69 -3.05 2.37
N LEU A 86 9.56 -1.82 2.85
CA LEU A 86 9.75 -0.60 2.06
C LEU A 86 10.99 0.19 2.48
N ASN A 87 11.45 0.02 3.71
CA ASN A 87 12.65 0.72 4.17
C ASN A 87 13.84 0.36 3.27
N ASP A 88 14.69 1.35 3.01
CA ASP A 88 15.90 1.21 2.19
C ASP A 88 15.62 0.80 0.72
N THR A 89 14.45 1.19 0.20
CA THR A 89 14.16 1.05 -1.23
C THR A 89 14.98 2.03 -2.04
N LEU A 90 15.85 1.50 -2.90
CA LEU A 90 16.60 2.32 -3.84
C LEU A 90 15.89 2.34 -5.19
N ILE A 91 15.53 3.54 -5.66
CA ILE A 91 14.89 3.76 -6.95
C ILE A 91 15.96 4.29 -7.91
N LYS A 92 16.39 3.47 -8.87
CA LYS A 92 17.33 3.90 -9.91
C LYS A 92 16.60 4.57 -11.08
N PRO A 93 17.29 5.40 -11.90
CA PRO A 93 16.71 5.95 -13.12
C PRO A 93 16.10 4.85 -14.01
N GLY A 94 14.92 5.11 -14.57
CA GLY A 94 14.17 4.14 -15.38
C GLY A 94 13.39 3.08 -14.60
N GLN A 95 13.58 2.97 -13.28
CA GLN A 95 12.82 2.02 -12.46
C GLN A 95 11.48 2.59 -11.99
N THR A 96 10.49 1.70 -11.85
CA THR A 96 9.17 2.01 -11.30
C THR A 96 9.03 1.45 -9.90
N PHE A 97 8.67 2.31 -8.95
CA PHE A 97 8.26 1.90 -7.61
C PHE A 97 6.77 1.58 -7.56
N SER A 98 6.41 0.50 -6.86
CA SER A 98 5.01 0.15 -6.59
C SER A 98 4.87 -0.34 -5.16
N LEU A 99 4.12 0.42 -4.35
CA LEU A 99 3.81 0.09 -2.97
C LEU A 99 3.23 -1.32 -2.84
N TRP A 100 2.20 -1.64 -3.63
CA TRP A 100 1.52 -2.93 -3.58
C TRP A 100 2.41 -4.08 -4.03
N LYS A 101 3.28 -3.84 -5.02
CA LYS A 101 4.21 -4.87 -5.49
C LYS A 101 5.22 -5.23 -4.41
N GLN A 102 5.71 -4.23 -3.70
CA GLN A 102 6.76 -4.40 -2.71
C GLN A 102 6.24 -4.88 -1.35
N VAL A 103 5.08 -4.40 -0.92
CA VAL A 103 4.40 -4.90 0.29
C VAL A 103 3.84 -6.32 0.05
N GLY A 104 3.32 -6.60 -1.14
CA GLY A 104 2.81 -7.91 -1.54
C GLY A 104 1.31 -8.08 -1.29
N ARG A 105 0.90 -9.30 -0.88
CA ARG A 105 -0.53 -9.63 -0.68
C ARG A 105 -1.10 -8.83 0.51
N PRO A 106 -2.25 -8.15 0.32
CA PRO A 106 -3.05 -7.60 1.41
C PRO A 106 -3.92 -8.67 2.09
#